data_AF-A0A1G4VRK3-F1
#
_entry.id   AF-A0A1G4VRK3-F1
#
_cell.length_a   1.000
_cell.length_b   1.000
_cell.length_c   1.000
_cell.angle_alpha   90.00
_cell.angle_beta   90.00
_cell.angle_gamma   90.00
#
_symmetry.space_group_name_H-M   'P 1'
#
loop_
_entity.id
_entity.type
_entity.pdbx_description
1 polymer ?
#
loop_
_entity_poly.entity_id
_entity_poly.type
_entity_poly.pdbx_seq_one_letter_code
_entity_poly.pdbx_strand_id
1 'polypeptide(L)'
;MTPDRINKEGRFDSFDNGEILLNKKKNHLPPMGWNSWNAFGSNNTEALTRAMVDKIKELELDKLGYKFIVLDDGCYKPERVNGRLVSDEVKFASGFNAMSDYVHSHGLKFGMYNDIGDRLCSGAQVGTCGYEDVDAQSYVDWKVDFMKVDNCYYLWDNATFSNPENARYTFAPNIKAVKIDGKEYSAVKDGKVTGFVGKVEKDYVTFLGTFDGTGPDASPLEVRSSELVFEVEAEEDKTVSLAVEYATGKKEGVGEWLELAVGEDIFFDDFVEPTESEETFVWSRDFEVSLKKGVNIIRVMNHRRQENTLNSYSRFLRELNKLKPDHDIIYSACEWGKTHPQNWAYKVCDSWRILNDITFRVGNDGDPGVGNWKDDYTPSVTSQYNKAVIMDEFAGLDKGWNDPDMLMIGMNGLNDTQYRTHMATWCMMNSPLFLGLDLRRVKKGDALYQIIANKDLIDLNQDALGVQAKRVFSSLAVERPDKEYIRDINRVDILCKPLSGGDFALCFVNVSEEDKKGEFSVDVKELSKIFAGIKSAGSYEVKDLWTKEVTENTTGVFTVKELPACASVTLRITPKN
;
A
#
# COMPACT_ATOMS: atom_id res chain seq x y z
N MET A 1 -11.75 -15.32 19.81
CA MET A 1 -12.28 -14.03 19.30
C MET A 1 -13.06 -14.32 18.03
N THR A 2 -14.02 -13.48 17.68
CA THR A 2 -14.72 -13.49 16.38
C THR A 2 -14.49 -12.14 15.71
N PRO A 3 -14.49 -12.06 14.37
CA PRO A 3 -14.49 -10.78 13.68
C PRO A 3 -15.63 -9.88 14.15
N ASP A 4 -15.39 -8.57 14.19
CA ASP A 4 -16.42 -7.59 14.53
C ASP A 4 -17.51 -7.54 13.45
N ARG A 5 -18.71 -7.10 13.83
CA ARG A 5 -19.72 -6.66 12.88
C ARG A 5 -19.24 -5.39 12.17
N ILE A 6 -19.48 -5.31 10.86
CA ILE A 6 -19.08 -4.16 10.05
C ILE A 6 -20.27 -3.23 9.82
N ASN A 7 -20.07 -1.97 10.17
CA ASN A 7 -21.02 -0.91 9.84
C ASN A 7 -20.89 -0.54 8.35
N LYS A 8 -21.93 0.07 7.78
CA LYS A 8 -21.98 0.43 6.35
C LYS A 8 -20.70 1.09 5.83
N GLU A 9 -20.17 2.06 6.58
CA GLU A 9 -18.95 2.81 6.24
C GLU A 9 -17.68 1.96 6.08
N GLY A 10 -17.63 0.78 6.70
CA GLY A 10 -16.50 -0.15 6.64
C GLY A 10 -16.69 -1.31 5.66
N ARG A 11 -17.80 -1.33 4.91
CA ARG A 11 -18.12 -2.39 3.96
C ARG A 11 -17.48 -2.13 2.59
N PHE A 12 -17.31 -3.21 1.84
CA PHE A 12 -16.67 -3.20 0.53
C PHE A 12 -17.38 -2.28 -0.48
N ASP A 13 -18.71 -2.20 -0.42
CA ASP A 13 -19.55 -1.31 -1.25
C ASP A 13 -19.32 0.19 -0.99
N SER A 14 -18.61 0.54 0.09
CA SER A 14 -18.36 1.93 0.50
C SER A 14 -16.92 2.36 0.28
N PHE A 15 -16.07 1.48 -0.27
CA PHE A 15 -14.64 1.74 -0.46
C PHE A 15 -14.37 2.87 -1.44
N ASP A 16 -15.14 3.01 -2.52
CA ASP A 16 -14.91 3.99 -3.59
C ASP A 16 -15.63 5.34 -3.39
N ASN A 17 -16.34 5.53 -2.27
CA ASN A 17 -17.16 6.73 -2.06
C ASN A 17 -16.37 8.04 -1.79
N GLY A 18 -15.04 7.97 -1.62
CA GLY A 18 -14.17 9.11 -1.35
C GLY A 18 -14.26 9.69 0.07
N GLU A 19 -15.07 9.08 0.94
CA GLU A 19 -15.29 9.54 2.31
C GLU A 19 -14.25 8.96 3.27
N ILE A 20 -13.67 9.83 4.10
CA ILE A 20 -12.78 9.44 5.18
C ILE A 20 -13.53 9.09 6.45
N LEU A 21 -12.89 8.31 7.32
CA LEU A 21 -13.44 7.90 8.61
C LEU A 21 -12.66 8.53 9.76
N LEU A 22 -13.31 8.57 10.93
CA LEU A 22 -12.68 8.86 12.22
C LEU A 22 -11.93 10.20 12.28
N ASN A 23 -12.34 11.20 11.49
CA ASN A 23 -11.66 12.50 11.39
C ASN A 23 -10.17 12.39 10.99
N LYS A 24 -9.82 11.40 10.17
CA LYS A 24 -8.48 11.28 9.56
C LYS A 24 -8.04 12.62 8.98
N LYS A 25 -6.87 13.11 9.39
CA LYS A 25 -6.32 14.38 8.90
C LYS A 25 -5.95 14.24 7.42
N LYS A 26 -5.96 15.35 6.67
CA LYS A 26 -5.72 15.40 5.22
C LYS A 26 -4.69 16.47 4.88
N ASN A 27 -4.29 16.50 3.60
CA ASN A 27 -3.32 17.45 3.04
C ASN A 27 -1.89 17.27 3.58
N HIS A 28 -1.57 16.07 4.06
CA HIS A 28 -0.20 15.68 4.34
C HIS A 28 0.53 15.39 3.03
N LEU A 29 1.68 16.03 2.82
CA LEU A 29 2.64 15.64 1.79
C LEU A 29 3.26 14.27 2.14
N PRO A 30 3.90 13.57 1.19
CA PRO A 30 4.53 12.29 1.47
C PRO A 30 5.51 12.42 2.65
N PRO A 31 5.39 11.56 3.69
CA PRO A 31 6.25 11.68 4.86
C PRO A 31 7.70 11.34 4.49
N MET A 32 8.65 12.07 5.09
CA MET A 32 10.08 11.87 4.87
C MET A 32 10.81 11.67 6.19
N GLY A 33 11.72 10.71 6.24
CA GLY A 33 12.41 10.37 7.47
C GLY A 33 13.45 9.28 7.32
N TRP A 34 13.70 8.59 8.42
CA TRP A 34 14.57 7.42 8.52
C TRP A 34 13.85 6.32 9.28
N ASN A 35 14.02 5.07 8.84
CA ASN A 35 13.46 3.89 9.49
C ASN A 35 14.59 2.91 9.83
N SER A 36 14.53 2.32 11.02
CA SER A 36 15.59 1.43 11.53
C SER A 36 15.72 0.07 10.84
N TRP A 37 14.67 -0.40 10.17
CA TRP A 37 14.55 -1.80 9.72
C TRP A 37 15.62 -2.18 8.70
N ASN A 38 15.69 -1.49 7.56
CA ASN A 38 16.67 -1.83 6.52
C ASN A 38 18.12 -1.65 7.00
N ALA A 39 18.37 -0.73 7.94
CA ALA A 39 19.70 -0.47 8.46
C ALA A 39 20.16 -1.50 9.50
N PHE A 40 19.27 -1.93 10.40
CA PHE A 40 19.64 -2.67 11.61
C PHE A 40 18.76 -3.89 11.91
N GLY A 41 17.67 -4.10 11.18
CA GLY A 41 16.65 -5.10 11.46
C GLY A 41 16.20 -5.06 12.92
N SER A 42 16.01 -6.23 13.52
CA SER A 42 15.69 -6.36 14.94
C SER A 42 16.87 -6.06 15.89
N ASN A 43 18.06 -5.72 15.38
CA ASN A 43 19.22 -5.35 16.21
C ASN A 43 19.32 -3.83 16.43
N ASN A 44 18.27 -3.07 16.13
CA ASN A 44 18.19 -1.65 16.49
C ASN A 44 18.36 -1.44 18.00
N THR A 45 18.98 -0.32 18.38
CA THR A 45 19.21 0.04 19.79
C THR A 45 19.05 1.53 19.99
N GLU A 46 18.85 1.97 21.23
CA GLU A 46 18.79 3.37 21.60
C GLU A 46 20.05 4.13 21.15
N ALA A 47 21.24 3.54 21.30
CA ALA A 47 22.49 4.16 20.89
C ALA A 47 22.58 4.35 19.37
N LEU A 48 22.18 3.34 18.59
CA LEU A 48 22.13 3.43 17.13
C LEU A 48 21.11 4.48 16.68
N THR A 49 19.90 4.48 17.24
CA THR A 49 18.85 5.44 16.88
C THR A 49 19.25 6.88 17.22
N ARG A 50 19.88 7.12 18.39
CA ARG A 50 20.44 8.43 18.74
C ARG A 50 21.50 8.88 17.73
N ALA A 51 22.39 7.98 17.30
CA ALA A 51 23.37 8.30 16.27
C ALA A 51 22.72 8.69 14.93
N MET A 52 21.57 8.10 14.57
CA MET A 52 20.82 8.46 13.35
C MET A 52 20.16 9.82 13.46
N VAL A 53 19.57 10.15 14.62
CA VAL A 53 19.06 11.48 14.94
C VAL A 53 20.16 12.53 14.78
N ASP A 54 21.32 12.29 15.38
CA ASP A 54 22.46 13.22 15.32
C ASP A 54 22.95 13.40 13.89
N LYS A 55 23.04 12.30 13.12
CA LYS A 55 23.47 12.35 11.72
C LYS A 55 22.49 13.07 10.81
N ILE A 56 21.19 12.94 11.02
CA ILE A 56 20.19 13.73 10.28
C ILE A 56 20.43 15.23 10.47
N LYS A 57 20.75 15.66 11.70
CA LYS A 57 21.05 17.06 12.01
C LYS A 57 22.41 17.50 11.46
N GLU A 58 23.45 16.68 11.63
CA GLU A 58 24.81 16.96 11.12
C GLU A 58 24.83 17.13 9.60
N LEU A 59 24.12 16.24 8.90
CA LEU A 59 24.00 16.25 7.45
C LEU A 59 22.97 17.30 6.95
N GLU A 60 22.24 17.96 7.86
CA GLU A 60 21.17 18.92 7.57
C GLU A 60 20.02 18.34 6.72
N LEU A 61 19.81 17.02 6.80
CA LEU A 61 18.70 16.35 6.11
C LEU A 61 17.34 16.81 6.65
N ASP A 62 17.29 17.21 7.93
CA ASP A 62 16.08 17.79 8.51
C ASP A 62 15.65 19.10 7.82
N LYS A 63 16.59 19.86 7.25
CA LYS A 63 16.27 21.08 6.48
C LYS A 63 15.68 20.78 5.11
N LEU A 64 15.87 19.54 4.62
CA LEU A 64 15.31 19.05 3.36
C LEU A 64 13.96 18.35 3.56
N GLY A 65 13.51 18.15 4.80
CA GLY A 65 12.21 17.56 5.10
C GLY A 65 12.27 16.19 5.78
N TYR A 66 13.43 15.57 5.93
CA TYR A 66 13.57 14.31 6.68
C TYR A 66 13.34 14.56 8.18
N LYS A 67 12.09 14.42 8.62
CA LYS A 67 11.65 14.76 9.99
C LYS A 67 11.36 13.54 10.86
N PHE A 68 10.91 12.43 10.28
CA PHE A 68 10.47 11.28 11.05
C PHE A 68 11.62 10.33 11.37
N ILE A 69 11.69 9.86 12.62
CA ILE A 69 12.60 8.82 13.10
C ILE A 69 11.76 7.64 13.53
N VAL A 70 11.60 6.65 12.66
CA VAL A 70 10.72 5.51 12.88
C VAL A 70 11.52 4.35 13.43
N LEU A 71 11.22 3.99 14.67
CA LEU A 71 11.72 2.78 15.31
C LEU A 71 10.83 1.60 14.91
N ASP A 72 11.39 0.70 14.12
CA ASP A 72 10.69 -0.47 13.58
C ASP A 72 10.72 -1.65 14.56
N ASP A 73 10.35 -2.84 14.08
CA ASP A 73 10.29 -4.07 14.88
C ASP A 73 11.64 -4.40 15.59
N GLY A 74 11.58 -5.17 16.68
CA GLY A 74 12.72 -5.60 17.49
C GLY A 74 13.06 -4.72 18.69
N CYS A 75 12.26 -3.69 18.97
CA CYS A 75 12.49 -2.75 20.07
C CYS A 75 11.69 -3.01 21.37
N TYR A 76 10.68 -3.89 21.32
CA TYR A 76 9.85 -4.27 22.47
C TYR A 76 10.37 -5.53 23.18
N LYS A 77 9.95 -5.75 24.42
CA LYS A 77 10.01 -7.09 25.03
C LYS A 77 9.17 -8.08 24.21
N PRO A 78 9.57 -9.38 24.15
CA PRO A 78 8.83 -10.39 23.39
C PRO A 78 7.40 -10.64 23.88
N GLU A 79 7.11 -10.29 25.13
CA GLU A 79 5.80 -10.44 25.77
C GLU A 79 5.40 -9.16 26.50
N ARG A 80 4.08 -8.93 26.59
CA ARG A 80 3.50 -7.82 27.36
C ARG A 80 3.82 -7.98 28.85
N VAL A 81 4.10 -6.87 29.54
CA VAL A 81 4.27 -6.87 31.00
C VAL A 81 3.05 -6.19 31.61
N ASN A 82 2.28 -6.93 32.42
CA ASN A 82 1.00 -6.46 32.99
C ASN A 82 0.03 -5.94 31.90
N GLY A 83 -0.04 -6.63 30.76
CA GLY A 83 -0.91 -6.29 29.63
C GLY A 83 -0.42 -5.11 28.78
N ARG A 84 0.71 -4.48 29.11
CA ARG A 84 1.24 -3.31 28.40
C ARG A 84 2.49 -3.63 27.59
N LEU A 85 2.70 -2.84 26.55
CA LEU A 85 3.95 -2.76 25.81
C LEU A 85 5.05 -2.22 26.72
N VAL A 86 6.23 -2.83 26.63
CA VAL A 86 7.44 -2.39 27.33
C VAL A 86 8.62 -2.50 26.37
N SER A 87 9.50 -1.50 26.39
CA SER A 87 10.73 -1.52 25.62
C SER A 87 11.64 -2.66 26.05
N ASP A 88 12.42 -3.21 25.13
CA ASP A 88 13.54 -4.09 25.47
C ASP A 88 14.56 -3.26 26.29
N GLU A 89 14.69 -3.55 27.58
CA GLU A 89 15.53 -2.78 28.52
C GLU A 89 17.03 -2.93 28.27
N VAL A 90 17.46 -3.92 27.48
CA VAL A 90 18.86 -4.06 27.07
C VAL A 90 19.14 -3.13 25.89
N LYS A 91 18.24 -3.07 24.92
CA LYS A 91 18.39 -2.23 23.72
C LYS A 91 18.00 -0.77 23.95
N PHE A 92 17.02 -0.54 24.82
CA PHE A 92 16.38 0.76 25.11
C PHE A 92 16.25 0.95 26.63
N ALA A 93 17.38 0.99 27.33
CA ALA A 93 17.45 1.09 28.79
C ALA A 93 16.74 2.33 29.35
N SER A 94 16.69 3.44 28.59
CA SER A 94 16.00 4.67 29.02
C SER A 94 14.49 4.65 28.75
N GLY A 95 13.99 3.65 27.99
CA GLY A 95 12.61 3.54 27.54
C GLY A 95 12.21 4.52 26.43
N PHE A 96 11.03 4.30 25.84
CA PHE A 96 10.57 5.06 24.67
C PHE A 96 10.25 6.52 24.94
N ASN A 97 9.83 6.88 26.16
CA ASN A 97 9.65 8.29 26.54
C ASN A 97 10.94 9.11 26.39
N ALA A 98 12.06 8.59 26.92
CA ALA A 98 13.34 9.27 26.84
C ALA A 98 13.89 9.32 25.41
N MET A 99 13.61 8.30 24.59
CA MET A 99 13.95 8.30 23.17
C MET A 99 13.12 9.33 22.40
N SER A 100 11.81 9.38 22.64
CA SER A 100 10.89 10.36 22.04
C SER A 100 11.28 11.79 22.40
N ASP A 101 11.52 12.07 23.68
CA ASP A 101 11.97 13.37 24.15
C ASP A 101 13.29 13.80 23.50
N TYR A 102 14.22 12.86 23.25
CA TYR A 102 15.46 13.15 22.53
C TYR A 102 15.22 13.49 21.06
N VAL A 103 14.35 12.74 20.37
CA VAL A 103 14.01 13.03 18.97
C VAL A 103 13.36 14.42 18.88
N HIS A 104 12.41 14.72 19.77
CA HIS A 104 11.75 16.03 19.81
C HIS A 104 12.69 17.17 20.18
N SER A 105 13.66 16.96 21.08
CA SER A 105 14.65 18.00 21.42
C SER A 105 15.52 18.43 20.25
N HIS A 106 15.59 17.61 19.19
CA HIS A 106 16.30 17.92 17.93
C HIS A 106 15.39 18.55 16.86
N GLY A 107 14.11 18.80 17.18
CA GLY A 107 13.11 19.31 16.25
C GLY A 107 12.68 18.26 15.19
N LEU A 108 12.86 16.98 15.50
CA LEU A 108 12.41 15.85 14.69
C LEU A 108 11.13 15.26 15.28
N LYS A 109 10.58 14.24 14.62
CA LYS A 109 9.31 13.59 14.93
C LYS A 109 9.55 12.11 15.22
N PHE A 110 9.00 11.60 16.31
CA PHE A 110 9.24 10.22 16.74
C PHE A 110 8.19 9.28 16.17
N GLY A 111 8.63 8.19 15.54
CA GLY A 111 7.74 7.19 14.96
C GLY A 111 7.97 5.81 15.55
N MET A 112 6.92 5.00 15.58
CA MET A 112 6.98 3.61 16.05
C MET A 112 6.25 2.66 15.11
N TYR A 113 6.46 1.38 15.37
CA TYR A 113 5.90 0.24 14.66
C TYR A 113 5.02 -0.61 15.57
N ASN A 114 3.94 -1.16 15.01
CA ASN A 114 3.21 -2.30 15.58
C ASN A 114 2.51 -3.08 14.45
N ASP A 115 1.65 -4.03 14.79
CA ASP A 115 0.95 -4.94 13.89
C ASP A 115 -0.53 -5.06 14.29
N ILE A 116 -1.46 -5.21 13.34
CA ILE A 116 -2.88 -5.49 13.64
C ILE A 116 -3.14 -6.95 14.06
N GLY A 117 -2.14 -7.83 13.93
CA GLY A 117 -2.15 -9.20 14.40
C GLY A 117 -1.91 -9.35 15.89
N ASP A 118 -1.78 -10.59 16.35
CA ASP A 118 -1.47 -10.92 17.75
C ASP A 118 0.05 -10.87 18.05
N ARG A 119 0.86 -10.80 17.01
CA ARG A 119 2.33 -10.76 17.05
C ARG A 119 2.85 -9.75 16.04
N LEU A 120 4.04 -9.22 16.31
CA LEU A 120 4.84 -8.52 15.32
C LEU A 120 5.45 -9.53 14.33
N CYS A 121 5.88 -9.07 13.15
CA CYS A 121 6.51 -9.95 12.16
C CYS A 121 7.77 -10.68 12.68
N SER A 122 8.53 -10.08 13.60
CA SER A 122 9.67 -10.72 14.28
C SER A 122 9.28 -11.83 15.26
N GLY A 123 7.97 -11.99 15.55
CA GLY A 123 7.40 -13.02 16.41
C GLY A 123 7.08 -12.58 17.84
N ALA A 124 7.40 -11.34 18.23
CA ALA A 124 7.05 -10.80 19.55
C ALA A 124 5.52 -10.76 19.74
N GLN A 125 5.00 -11.28 20.85
CA GLN A 125 3.57 -11.42 21.19
C GLN A 125 2.99 -10.12 21.75
N VAL A 126 3.17 -9.03 21.00
CA VAL A 126 2.83 -7.67 21.40
C VAL A 126 2.09 -6.92 20.28
N GLY A 127 1.50 -7.64 19.32
CA GLY A 127 0.62 -7.06 18.31
C GLY A 127 -0.64 -6.43 18.94
N THR A 128 -1.24 -5.47 18.25
CA THR A 128 -2.33 -4.63 18.79
C THR A 128 -3.68 -5.33 18.90
N CYS A 129 -3.87 -6.51 18.29
CA CYS A 129 -5.16 -7.18 18.25
C CYS A 129 -5.73 -7.44 19.67
N GLY A 130 -6.84 -6.78 20.00
CA GLY A 130 -7.49 -6.87 21.31
C GLY A 130 -6.84 -6.02 22.42
N TYR A 131 -5.85 -5.19 22.08
CA TYR A 131 -5.16 -4.26 22.96
C TYR A 131 -5.13 -2.83 22.39
N GLU A 132 -5.96 -2.51 21.40
CA GLU A 132 -5.86 -1.27 20.64
C GLU A 132 -5.98 -0.02 21.53
N ASP A 133 -6.80 -0.07 22.58
CA ASP A 133 -6.98 1.01 23.55
C ASP A 133 -5.77 1.20 24.47
N VAL A 134 -5.24 0.10 25.03
CA VAL A 134 -4.07 0.09 25.90
C VAL A 134 -2.81 0.51 25.14
N ASP A 135 -2.67 0.05 23.90
CA ASP A 135 -1.53 0.37 23.05
C ASP A 135 -1.62 1.82 22.57
N ALA A 136 -2.80 2.29 22.15
CA ALA A 136 -2.99 3.70 21.79
C ALA A 136 -2.60 4.64 22.95
N GLN A 137 -2.96 4.30 24.20
CA GLN A 137 -2.53 5.06 25.37
C GLN A 137 -1.00 5.08 25.50
N SER A 138 -0.34 3.93 25.30
CA SER A 138 1.11 3.84 25.37
C SER A 138 1.78 4.76 24.33
N TYR A 139 1.29 4.77 23.10
CA TYR A 139 1.83 5.63 22.04
C TYR A 139 1.56 7.11 22.24
N VAL A 140 0.40 7.48 22.80
CA VAL A 140 0.10 8.86 23.20
C VAL A 140 1.04 9.31 24.32
N ASP A 141 1.26 8.46 25.33
CA ASP A 141 2.16 8.74 26.45
C ASP A 141 3.60 8.92 25.97
N TRP A 142 4.05 8.08 25.03
CA TRP A 142 5.35 8.19 24.36
C TRP A 142 5.41 9.28 23.30
N LYS A 143 4.35 10.07 23.10
CA LYS A 143 4.28 11.20 22.17
C LYS A 143 4.64 10.83 20.73
N VAL A 144 4.21 9.67 20.26
CA VAL A 144 4.50 9.21 18.90
C VAL A 144 3.78 10.07 17.85
N ASP A 145 4.51 10.52 16.83
CA ASP A 145 4.02 11.34 15.71
C ASP A 145 3.80 10.54 14.42
N PHE A 146 4.30 9.31 14.33
CA PHE A 146 4.18 8.45 13.16
C PHE A 146 3.97 7.00 13.58
N MET A 147 2.99 6.32 13.03
CA MET A 147 2.76 4.89 13.25
C MET A 147 2.81 4.13 11.93
N LYS A 148 3.79 3.21 11.82
CA LYS A 148 3.73 2.10 10.86
C LYS A 148 2.97 0.96 11.51
N VAL A 149 1.89 0.50 10.89
CA VAL A 149 1.09 -0.62 11.41
C VAL A 149 1.03 -1.73 10.37
N ASP A 150 1.48 -2.91 10.76
CA ASP A 150 1.70 -4.10 9.94
C ASP A 150 0.53 -5.10 10.02
N ASN A 151 0.65 -6.25 9.34
CA ASN A 151 -0.41 -7.24 9.16
C ASN A 151 0.04 -8.71 9.31
N CYS A 152 1.15 -8.97 9.98
CA CYS A 152 1.62 -10.33 10.27
C CYS A 152 0.74 -11.01 11.34
N TYR A 153 0.58 -12.34 11.25
CA TYR A 153 -0.20 -13.11 12.23
C TYR A 153 -1.64 -12.57 12.45
N TYR A 154 -2.23 -11.98 11.41
CA TYR A 154 -3.56 -11.41 11.49
C TYR A 154 -4.63 -12.50 11.58
N LEU A 155 -5.48 -12.41 12.61
CA LEU A 155 -6.40 -13.50 12.97
C LEU A 155 -7.52 -13.74 11.95
N TRP A 156 -7.82 -12.75 11.11
CA TRP A 156 -8.93 -12.77 10.15
C TRP A 156 -8.46 -12.89 8.70
N ASP A 157 -7.16 -13.17 8.48
CA ASP A 157 -6.58 -13.42 7.18
C ASP A 157 -5.79 -14.74 7.21
N ASN A 158 -5.62 -15.37 6.05
CA ASN A 158 -4.90 -16.63 5.87
C ASN A 158 -3.53 -16.43 5.22
N ALA A 159 -3.02 -15.20 5.26
CA ALA A 159 -1.82 -14.79 4.57
C ALA A 159 -0.74 -14.23 5.53
N THR A 160 0.54 -14.34 5.14
CA THR A 160 1.77 -13.97 5.90
C THR A 160 1.76 -14.33 7.39
N PHE A 161 2.43 -15.43 7.74
CA PHE A 161 2.56 -15.97 9.11
C PHE A 161 1.25 -16.31 9.85
N SER A 162 0.09 -15.99 9.27
CA SER A 162 -1.22 -16.34 9.77
C SER A 162 -1.54 -17.82 9.61
N ASN A 163 -2.51 -18.32 10.37
CA ASN A 163 -2.95 -19.70 10.26
C ASN A 163 -3.64 -19.93 8.90
N PRO A 164 -3.21 -20.90 8.07
CA PRO A 164 -3.87 -21.17 6.79
C PRO A 164 -5.35 -21.52 6.94
N GLU A 165 -5.77 -22.10 8.07
CA GLU A 165 -7.18 -22.38 8.35
C GLU A 165 -8.05 -21.12 8.49
N ASN A 166 -7.45 -19.94 8.63
CA ASN A 166 -8.16 -18.66 8.58
C ASN A 166 -8.80 -18.40 7.20
N ALA A 167 -8.56 -19.26 6.19
CA ALA A 167 -9.29 -19.22 4.93
C ALA A 167 -10.82 -19.31 5.13
N ARG A 168 -11.26 -19.86 6.27
CA ARG A 168 -12.64 -19.82 6.75
C ARG A 168 -13.26 -18.40 6.79
N TYR A 169 -12.45 -17.37 6.99
CA TYR A 169 -12.89 -15.97 7.05
C TYR A 169 -12.79 -15.26 5.68
N THR A 170 -11.89 -15.70 4.80
CA THR A 170 -11.50 -14.95 3.60
C THR A 170 -12.22 -15.38 2.33
N PHE A 171 -12.77 -16.60 2.32
CA PHE A 171 -13.54 -17.14 1.20
C PHE A 171 -14.97 -17.49 1.62
N ALA A 172 -15.89 -17.41 0.67
CA ALA A 172 -17.19 -18.01 0.83
C ALA A 172 -17.08 -19.55 0.72
N PRO A 173 -18.08 -20.29 1.21
CA PRO A 173 -18.23 -21.71 0.91
C PRO A 173 -18.33 -21.95 -0.61
N ASN A 174 -18.09 -23.19 -1.04
CA ASN A 174 -18.44 -23.62 -2.40
C ASN A 174 -19.96 -23.57 -2.56
N ILE A 175 -20.45 -23.03 -3.69
CA ILE A 175 -21.87 -22.80 -3.92
C ILE A 175 -22.37 -23.60 -5.11
N LYS A 176 -23.36 -24.45 -4.90
CA LYS A 176 -23.92 -25.31 -5.95
C LYS A 176 -25.23 -24.78 -6.52
N ALA A 177 -26.08 -24.23 -5.66
CA ALA A 177 -27.37 -23.67 -6.04
C ALA A 177 -27.87 -22.66 -5.00
N VAL A 178 -28.84 -21.85 -5.39
CA VAL A 178 -29.68 -21.09 -4.48
C VAL A 178 -31.14 -21.47 -4.71
N LYS A 179 -31.97 -21.36 -3.66
CA LYS A 179 -33.42 -21.55 -3.73
C LYS A 179 -34.10 -20.28 -3.27
N ILE A 180 -34.86 -19.66 -4.16
CA ILE A 180 -35.49 -18.36 -3.93
C ILE A 180 -36.98 -18.53 -4.18
N ASP A 181 -37.80 -18.27 -3.17
CA ASP A 181 -39.26 -18.44 -3.24
C ASP A 181 -39.65 -19.87 -3.69
N GLY A 182 -38.94 -20.87 -3.17
CA GLY A 182 -39.11 -22.28 -3.50
C GLY A 182 -38.57 -22.71 -4.87
N LYS A 183 -38.14 -21.78 -5.73
CA LYS A 183 -37.53 -22.08 -7.04
C LYS A 183 -36.02 -22.22 -6.91
N GLU A 184 -35.47 -23.30 -7.45
CA GLU A 184 -34.03 -23.56 -7.46
C GLU A 184 -33.35 -22.94 -8.68
N TYR A 185 -32.15 -22.40 -8.46
CA TYR A 185 -31.27 -21.78 -9.44
C TYR A 185 -29.89 -22.41 -9.27
N SER A 186 -29.37 -23.06 -10.31
CA SER A 186 -28.05 -23.68 -10.30
C SER A 186 -26.97 -22.62 -10.42
N ALA A 187 -25.91 -22.71 -9.61
CA ALA A 187 -24.77 -21.80 -9.65
C ALA A 187 -24.09 -21.76 -11.04
N VAL A 188 -24.09 -22.89 -11.76
CA VAL A 188 -23.40 -23.03 -13.05
C VAL A 188 -24.30 -22.70 -14.24
N LYS A 189 -25.62 -22.94 -14.14
CA LYS A 189 -26.55 -22.71 -15.26
C LYS A 189 -27.22 -21.34 -15.20
N ASP A 190 -27.59 -20.91 -14.01
CA ASP A 190 -28.40 -19.72 -13.77
C ASP A 190 -27.58 -18.58 -13.13
N GLY A 191 -26.46 -18.92 -12.48
CA GLY A 191 -25.55 -17.97 -11.85
C GLY A 191 -24.50 -17.39 -12.81
N LYS A 192 -24.05 -16.18 -12.52
CA LYS A 192 -22.92 -15.51 -13.19
C LYS A 192 -21.82 -15.22 -12.18
N VAL A 193 -20.63 -15.72 -12.45
CA VAL A 193 -19.44 -15.36 -11.68
C VAL A 193 -18.93 -13.99 -12.12
N THR A 194 -18.72 -13.10 -11.16
CA THR A 194 -18.12 -11.77 -11.39
C THR A 194 -16.69 -11.73 -10.85
N GLY A 195 -15.94 -10.70 -11.24
CA GLY A 195 -14.57 -10.51 -10.76
C GLY A 195 -13.56 -11.40 -11.49
N PHE A 196 -12.45 -11.74 -10.81
CA PHE A 196 -11.25 -12.26 -11.47
C PHE A 196 -10.94 -13.76 -11.24
N VAL A 197 -11.20 -14.30 -10.05
CA VAL A 197 -10.66 -15.63 -9.66
C VAL A 197 -11.75 -16.67 -9.45
N GLY A 198 -12.98 -16.25 -9.17
CA GLY A 198 -14.11 -17.15 -9.04
C GLY A 198 -14.23 -18.05 -10.27
N LYS A 199 -14.48 -19.35 -10.05
CA LYS A 199 -14.49 -20.33 -11.13
C LYS A 199 -15.49 -21.44 -10.87
N VAL A 200 -15.93 -22.05 -11.96
CA VAL A 200 -16.78 -23.24 -11.95
C VAL A 200 -15.91 -24.48 -11.80
N GLU A 201 -16.23 -25.33 -10.83
CA GLU A 201 -15.68 -26.67 -10.68
C GLU A 201 -16.83 -27.68 -10.69
N LYS A 202 -16.84 -28.58 -11.68
CA LYS A 202 -17.93 -29.57 -11.90
C LYS A 202 -19.30 -28.88 -12.03
N ASP A 203 -20.11 -28.92 -10.98
CA ASP A 203 -21.47 -28.38 -10.89
C ASP A 203 -21.64 -27.31 -9.80
N TYR A 204 -20.53 -26.76 -9.26
CA TYR A 204 -20.53 -25.69 -8.27
C TYR A 204 -19.52 -24.58 -8.62
N VAL A 205 -19.60 -23.46 -7.89
CA VAL A 205 -18.68 -22.33 -7.96
C VAL A 205 -17.85 -22.24 -6.68
N THR A 206 -16.57 -21.96 -6.84
CA THR A 206 -15.58 -21.83 -5.75
C THR A 206 -14.75 -20.55 -5.96
N PHE A 207 -13.84 -20.24 -5.04
CA PHE A 207 -13.01 -19.03 -5.09
C PHE A 207 -13.88 -17.76 -5.12
N LEU A 208 -14.90 -17.73 -4.25
CA LEU A 208 -15.71 -16.53 -4.01
C LEU A 208 -15.13 -15.78 -2.80
N GLY A 209 -14.87 -14.48 -2.96
CA GLY A 209 -14.31 -13.60 -1.95
C GLY A 209 -13.09 -12.81 -2.42
N THR A 210 -12.29 -12.25 -1.51
CA THR A 210 -11.12 -11.41 -1.87
C THR A 210 -9.79 -12.16 -1.86
N PHE A 211 -9.02 -11.97 -2.93
CA PHE A 211 -7.73 -12.61 -3.19
C PHE A 211 -6.54 -11.77 -2.78
N ASP A 212 -5.39 -12.44 -2.62
CA ASP A 212 -4.15 -11.79 -2.21
C ASP A 212 -3.55 -10.99 -3.39
N GLY A 213 -3.47 -9.68 -3.22
CA GLY A 213 -2.87 -8.74 -4.18
C GLY A 213 -1.33 -8.68 -4.18
N THR A 214 -0.63 -9.38 -3.28
CA THR A 214 0.85 -9.30 -3.17
C THR A 214 1.61 -10.03 -4.27
N GLY A 215 0.94 -10.86 -5.06
CA GLY A 215 1.59 -11.56 -6.17
C GLY A 215 2.22 -10.57 -7.16
N PRO A 216 3.44 -10.84 -7.67
CA PRO A 216 4.07 -10.02 -8.70
C PRO A 216 3.34 -10.10 -10.04
N ASP A 217 2.35 -10.99 -10.18
CA ASP A 217 1.50 -11.11 -11.38
C ASP A 217 0.20 -10.32 -11.26
N ALA A 218 -0.19 -9.94 -10.05
CA ALA A 218 -1.42 -9.20 -9.81
C ALA A 218 -1.23 -7.70 -10.09
N SER A 219 -1.91 -7.21 -11.13
CA SER A 219 -2.13 -5.78 -11.33
C SER A 219 -2.91 -5.18 -10.13
N PRO A 220 -2.52 -3.98 -9.64
CA PRO A 220 -3.22 -3.27 -8.57
C PRO A 220 -4.52 -2.58 -9.02
N LEU A 221 -4.81 -2.54 -10.32
CA LEU A 221 -5.96 -1.81 -10.89
C LEU A 221 -7.25 -2.63 -10.97
N GLU A 222 -7.13 -3.95 -10.94
CA GLU A 222 -8.26 -4.85 -11.09
C GLU A 222 -8.94 -5.12 -9.73
N VAL A 223 -10.24 -5.37 -9.74
CA VAL A 223 -10.96 -5.81 -8.55
C VAL A 223 -10.51 -7.25 -8.22
N ARG A 224 -9.78 -7.42 -7.11
CA ARG A 224 -9.35 -8.75 -6.61
C ARG A 224 -10.38 -9.42 -5.72
N SER A 225 -11.64 -9.36 -6.11
CA SER A 225 -12.71 -10.14 -5.48
C SER A 225 -13.54 -10.86 -6.52
N SER A 226 -14.38 -11.80 -6.10
CA SER A 226 -15.31 -12.52 -6.97
C SER A 226 -16.60 -12.84 -6.23
N GLU A 227 -17.72 -12.71 -6.94
CA GLU A 227 -19.06 -12.98 -6.42
C GLU A 227 -19.79 -13.94 -7.37
N LEU A 228 -20.79 -14.63 -6.85
CA LEU A 228 -21.77 -15.34 -7.64
C LEU A 228 -23.10 -14.58 -7.61
N VAL A 229 -23.58 -14.16 -8.77
CA VAL A 229 -24.81 -13.37 -8.88
C VAL A 229 -25.90 -14.09 -9.64
N PHE A 230 -27.16 -13.88 -9.24
CA PHE A 230 -28.35 -14.40 -9.90
C PHE A 230 -29.33 -13.26 -10.17
N GLU A 231 -29.90 -13.23 -11.37
CA GLU A 231 -30.98 -12.29 -11.72
C GLU A 231 -32.34 -12.92 -11.46
N VAL A 232 -33.16 -12.27 -10.63
CA VAL A 232 -34.50 -12.75 -10.27
C VAL A 232 -35.54 -11.66 -10.47
N GLU A 233 -36.48 -11.93 -11.37
CA GLU A 233 -37.64 -11.07 -11.60
C GLU A 233 -38.70 -11.28 -10.51
N ALA A 234 -39.19 -10.18 -9.95
CA ALA A 234 -40.36 -10.18 -9.06
C ALA A 234 -41.48 -9.29 -9.64
N GLU A 235 -42.71 -9.81 -9.66
CA GLU A 235 -43.86 -9.08 -10.22
C GLU A 235 -44.31 -7.90 -9.34
N GLU A 236 -43.98 -7.96 -8.05
CA GLU A 236 -44.29 -6.96 -7.02
C GLU A 236 -43.20 -6.95 -5.93
N ASP A 237 -43.22 -5.93 -5.09
CA ASP A 237 -42.40 -5.90 -3.88
C ASP A 237 -42.87 -7.01 -2.93
N LYS A 238 -41.98 -7.94 -2.58
CA LYS A 238 -42.30 -9.07 -1.71
C LYS A 238 -41.11 -9.51 -0.86
N THR A 239 -41.39 -10.10 0.30
CA THR A 239 -40.40 -10.81 1.11
C THR A 239 -40.49 -12.29 0.78
N VAL A 240 -39.36 -12.92 0.50
CA VAL A 240 -39.27 -14.35 0.12
C VAL A 240 -38.18 -15.05 0.92
N SER A 241 -38.23 -16.38 0.96
CA SER A 241 -37.12 -17.18 1.48
C SER A 241 -36.01 -17.33 0.43
N LEU A 242 -34.77 -17.24 0.88
CA LEU A 242 -33.54 -17.58 0.18
C LEU A 242 -32.82 -18.67 0.97
N ALA A 243 -32.48 -19.79 0.33
CA ALA A 243 -31.57 -20.80 0.87
C ALA A 243 -30.41 -21.03 -0.11
N VAL A 244 -29.27 -21.46 0.41
CA VAL A 244 -28.06 -21.69 -0.37
C VAL A 244 -27.63 -23.14 -0.17
N GLU A 245 -27.33 -23.84 -1.27
CA GLU A 245 -26.70 -25.15 -1.22
C GLU A 245 -25.19 -24.98 -1.26
N TYR A 246 -24.51 -25.32 -0.16
CA TYR A 246 -23.11 -24.99 0.04
C TYR A 246 -22.29 -26.14 0.62
N ALA A 247 -20.96 -26.07 0.43
CA ALA A 247 -19.97 -26.92 1.09
C ALA A 247 -18.80 -26.07 1.61
N THR A 248 -18.48 -26.18 2.89
CA THR A 248 -17.46 -25.35 3.56
C THR A 248 -16.07 -25.97 3.53
N GLY A 249 -15.06 -25.13 3.77
CA GLY A 249 -13.67 -25.54 3.93
C GLY A 249 -12.85 -24.53 4.70
N LYS A 250 -11.57 -24.83 4.87
CA LYS A 250 -10.59 -23.97 5.56
C LYS A 250 -9.29 -23.87 4.78
N LYS A 251 -9.36 -23.97 3.46
CA LYS A 251 -8.21 -23.86 2.57
C LYS A 251 -8.43 -22.73 1.58
N GLU A 252 -7.36 -22.27 0.97
CA GLU A 252 -7.44 -21.23 -0.03
C GLU A 252 -8.47 -21.56 -1.13
N GLY A 253 -9.39 -20.62 -1.37
CA GLY A 253 -10.48 -20.75 -2.33
C GLY A 253 -11.83 -21.21 -1.75
N VAL A 254 -11.87 -21.77 -0.53
CA VAL A 254 -13.11 -22.25 0.10
C VAL A 254 -13.11 -22.01 1.60
N GLY A 255 -14.10 -21.26 2.08
CA GLY A 255 -14.22 -20.86 3.48
C GLY A 255 -15.55 -21.24 4.12
N GLU A 256 -15.87 -20.56 5.21
CA GLU A 256 -17.07 -20.81 6.03
C GLU A 256 -17.92 -19.53 6.22
N TRP A 257 -17.43 -18.36 5.83
CA TRP A 257 -18.13 -17.09 5.99
C TRP A 257 -18.92 -16.74 4.74
N LEU A 258 -20.21 -16.44 4.89
CA LEU A 258 -21.11 -16.17 3.78
C LEU A 258 -21.78 -14.80 3.93
N GLU A 259 -21.72 -14.02 2.86
CA GLU A 259 -22.51 -12.81 2.69
C GLU A 259 -23.58 -13.01 1.61
N LEU A 260 -24.81 -12.63 1.93
CA LEU A 260 -25.96 -12.65 1.02
C LEU A 260 -26.57 -11.27 0.93
N ALA A 261 -26.71 -10.77 -0.30
CA ALA A 261 -27.32 -9.48 -0.57
C ALA A 261 -28.34 -9.52 -1.71
N VAL A 262 -29.29 -8.59 -1.68
CA VAL A 262 -30.13 -8.23 -2.82
C VAL A 262 -29.79 -6.80 -3.21
N GLY A 263 -29.14 -6.62 -4.36
CA GLY A 263 -28.53 -5.34 -4.71
C GLY A 263 -27.45 -4.93 -3.69
N GLU A 264 -27.69 -3.84 -2.98
CA GLU A 264 -26.80 -3.29 -1.93
C GLU A 264 -27.22 -3.70 -0.51
N ASP A 265 -28.42 -4.29 -0.35
CA ASP A 265 -28.95 -4.66 0.95
C ASP A 265 -28.45 -6.05 1.36
N ILE A 266 -27.61 -6.11 2.39
CA ILE A 266 -27.09 -7.35 2.98
C ILE A 266 -28.11 -7.92 3.96
N PHE A 267 -28.50 -9.18 3.75
CA PHE A 267 -29.47 -9.92 4.59
C PHE A 267 -28.81 -10.98 5.46
N PHE A 268 -27.61 -11.44 5.09
CA PHE A 268 -26.81 -12.35 5.89
C PHE A 268 -25.33 -12.02 5.72
N ASP A 269 -24.59 -12.08 6.82
CA ASP A 269 -23.15 -11.82 6.91
C ASP A 269 -22.66 -12.58 8.16
N ASP A 270 -22.40 -13.87 8.07
CA ASP A 270 -21.91 -14.67 9.20
C ASP A 270 -21.34 -16.01 8.74
N PHE A 271 -20.84 -16.78 9.69
CA PHE A 271 -20.56 -18.19 9.50
C PHE A 271 -21.82 -18.99 9.14
N VAL A 272 -21.66 -19.90 8.19
CA VAL A 272 -22.58 -21.03 8.01
C VAL A 272 -22.06 -22.27 8.75
N GLU A 273 -22.93 -23.24 8.98
CA GLU A 273 -22.56 -24.48 9.66
C GLU A 273 -21.54 -25.29 8.84
N PRO A 274 -20.47 -25.83 9.47
CA PRO A 274 -19.48 -26.65 8.76
C PRO A 274 -20.09 -27.90 8.13
N THR A 275 -19.66 -28.22 6.92
CA THR A 275 -19.98 -29.47 6.22
C THR A 275 -18.92 -30.55 6.48
N GLU A 276 -19.26 -31.80 6.17
CA GLU A 276 -18.33 -32.93 6.31
C GLU A 276 -17.07 -32.78 5.44
N SER A 277 -17.24 -32.19 4.25
CA SER A 277 -16.16 -31.91 3.32
C SER A 277 -16.53 -30.75 2.39
N GLU A 278 -15.54 -30.25 1.64
CA GLU A 278 -15.67 -29.22 0.62
C GLU A 278 -16.45 -29.68 -0.64
N GLU A 279 -16.82 -30.96 -0.71
CA GLU A 279 -17.67 -31.54 -1.75
C GLU A 279 -18.99 -32.13 -1.20
N THR A 280 -19.22 -32.05 0.12
CA THR A 280 -20.45 -32.52 0.76
C THR A 280 -21.41 -31.35 0.91
N PHE A 281 -22.30 -31.19 -0.07
CA PHE A 281 -23.24 -30.08 -0.13
C PHE A 281 -24.46 -30.29 0.78
N VAL A 282 -24.83 -29.24 1.49
CA VAL A 282 -26.05 -29.18 2.33
C VAL A 282 -26.80 -27.89 2.03
N TRP A 283 -28.12 -27.89 2.26
CA TRP A 283 -28.92 -26.67 2.22
C TRP A 283 -28.80 -25.92 3.53
N SER A 284 -28.59 -24.60 3.44
CA SER A 284 -28.71 -23.70 4.58
C SER A 284 -30.14 -23.67 5.15
N ARG A 285 -30.30 -23.06 6.32
CA ARG A 285 -31.60 -22.52 6.72
C ARG A 285 -32.09 -21.48 5.70
N ASP A 286 -33.38 -21.18 5.76
CA ASP A 286 -33.94 -20.06 5.00
C ASP A 286 -33.53 -18.71 5.61
N PHE A 287 -33.22 -17.76 4.73
CA PHE A 287 -33.00 -16.35 5.02
C PHE A 287 -34.15 -15.54 4.40
N GLU A 288 -34.76 -14.63 5.15
CA GLU A 288 -35.78 -13.73 4.60
C GLU A 288 -35.11 -12.58 3.86
N VAL A 289 -35.41 -12.44 2.57
CA VAL A 289 -34.88 -11.36 1.72
C VAL A 289 -36.02 -10.56 1.09
N SER A 290 -35.78 -9.27 0.88
CA SER A 290 -36.75 -8.40 0.21
C SER A 290 -36.42 -8.27 -1.27
N LEU A 291 -37.39 -8.56 -2.13
CA LEU A 291 -37.33 -8.32 -3.56
C LEU A 291 -38.18 -7.10 -3.91
N LYS A 292 -37.68 -6.28 -4.82
CA LYS A 292 -38.41 -5.18 -5.45
C LYS A 292 -39.03 -5.63 -6.75
N LYS A 293 -40.15 -5.01 -7.12
CA LYS A 293 -40.73 -5.22 -8.46
C LYS A 293 -39.68 -4.97 -9.54
N GLY A 294 -39.53 -5.92 -10.47
CA GLY A 294 -38.51 -5.91 -11.52
C GLY A 294 -37.38 -6.91 -11.28
N VAL A 295 -36.26 -6.71 -11.96
CA VAL A 295 -35.05 -7.54 -11.83
C VAL A 295 -34.33 -7.20 -10.53
N ASN A 296 -34.08 -8.21 -9.73
CA ASN A 296 -33.27 -8.15 -8.51
C ASN A 296 -31.98 -8.93 -8.73
N ILE A 297 -30.86 -8.41 -8.21
CA ILE A 297 -29.58 -9.10 -8.25
C ILE A 297 -29.32 -9.72 -6.89
N ILE A 298 -29.40 -11.05 -6.81
CA ILE A 298 -28.98 -11.80 -5.62
C ILE A 298 -27.48 -12.01 -5.71
N ARG A 299 -26.75 -11.69 -4.64
CA ARG A 299 -25.29 -11.78 -4.56
C ARG A 299 -24.91 -12.75 -3.46
N VAL A 300 -24.04 -13.69 -3.79
CA VAL A 300 -23.44 -14.68 -2.90
C VAL A 300 -21.93 -14.43 -2.91
N MET A 301 -21.38 -13.98 -1.79
CA MET A 301 -20.03 -13.39 -1.74
C MET A 301 -19.36 -13.55 -0.37
N ASN A 302 -18.11 -13.08 -0.27
CA ASN A 302 -17.41 -12.86 0.99
C ASN A 302 -16.28 -11.81 0.80
N HIS A 303 -16.56 -10.54 1.13
CA HIS A 303 -15.60 -9.45 1.11
C HIS A 303 -14.91 -9.20 2.46
N ARG A 304 -15.17 -10.05 3.46
CA ARG A 304 -14.74 -9.83 4.84
C ARG A 304 -13.24 -9.71 4.99
N ARG A 305 -12.45 -10.29 4.09
CA ARG A 305 -11.00 -10.12 4.13
C ARG A 305 -10.60 -8.63 4.13
N GLN A 306 -11.14 -7.82 3.23
CA GLN A 306 -10.76 -6.40 3.13
C GLN A 306 -11.47 -5.57 4.20
N GLU A 307 -12.73 -5.88 4.48
CA GLU A 307 -13.53 -5.16 5.48
C GLU A 307 -12.97 -5.36 6.89
N ASN A 308 -12.53 -6.58 7.23
CA ASN A 308 -11.84 -6.85 8.48
C ASN A 308 -10.55 -6.04 8.58
N THR A 309 -9.73 -6.03 7.52
CA THR A 309 -8.49 -5.26 7.52
C THR A 309 -8.76 -3.79 7.76
N LEU A 310 -9.65 -3.14 6.99
CA LEU A 310 -10.04 -1.75 7.22
C LEU A 310 -10.54 -1.54 8.66
N ASN A 311 -11.38 -2.42 9.18
CA ASN A 311 -11.92 -2.31 10.54
C ASN A 311 -10.82 -2.36 11.62
N SER A 312 -9.82 -3.24 11.47
CA SER A 312 -8.71 -3.34 12.42
C SER A 312 -7.84 -2.09 12.43
N TYR A 313 -7.48 -1.55 11.27
CA TYR A 313 -6.80 -0.24 11.18
C TYR A 313 -7.67 0.89 11.77
N SER A 314 -8.98 0.86 11.52
CA SER A 314 -9.93 1.83 12.05
C SER A 314 -10.03 1.79 13.58
N ARG A 315 -9.98 0.60 14.21
CA ARG A 315 -10.04 0.46 15.67
C ARG A 315 -8.89 1.19 16.34
N PHE A 316 -7.67 0.99 15.86
CA PHE A 316 -6.50 1.60 16.45
C PHE A 316 -6.49 3.13 16.26
N LEU A 317 -6.82 3.62 15.05
CA LEU A 317 -6.98 5.07 14.82
C LEU A 317 -8.06 5.69 15.71
N ARG A 318 -9.18 4.99 15.91
CA ARG A 318 -10.29 5.47 16.75
C ARG A 318 -9.82 5.71 18.18
N GLU A 319 -9.04 4.80 18.75
CA GLU A 319 -8.54 4.95 20.12
C GLU A 319 -7.49 6.07 20.22
N LEU A 320 -6.60 6.21 19.23
CA LEU A 320 -5.68 7.35 19.16
C LEU A 320 -6.44 8.69 19.13
N ASN A 321 -7.44 8.83 18.26
CA ASN A 321 -8.23 10.05 18.13
C ASN A 321 -9.13 10.32 19.34
N LYS A 322 -9.60 9.28 20.02
CA LYS A 322 -10.35 9.41 21.28
C LYS A 322 -9.48 9.94 22.40
N LEU A 323 -8.24 9.46 22.51
CA LEU A 323 -7.30 9.88 23.54
C LEU A 323 -6.72 11.28 23.29
N LYS A 324 -6.44 11.61 22.02
CA LYS A 324 -5.81 12.89 21.65
C LYS A 324 -6.25 13.39 20.25
N PRO A 325 -7.46 13.95 20.12
CA PRO A 325 -8.09 14.27 18.81
C PRO A 325 -7.36 15.34 17.98
N ASP A 326 -6.55 16.17 18.65
CA ASP A 326 -5.76 17.23 18.03
C ASP A 326 -4.31 16.80 17.73
N HIS A 327 -3.93 15.56 18.07
CA HIS A 327 -2.62 15.03 17.70
C HIS A 327 -2.60 14.74 16.22
N ASP A 328 -1.78 15.48 15.49
CA ASP A 328 -1.48 15.21 14.10
C ASP A 328 -0.47 14.06 13.99
N ILE A 329 -0.98 12.83 13.91
CA ILE A 329 -0.21 11.60 13.77
C ILE A 329 -0.28 11.11 12.32
N ILE A 330 0.87 10.79 11.73
CA ILE A 330 0.92 10.14 10.42
C ILE A 330 0.67 8.65 10.59
N TYR A 331 -0.33 8.12 9.89
CA TYR A 331 -0.75 6.72 10.03
C TYR A 331 -0.50 5.93 8.74
N SER A 332 0.43 4.97 8.77
CA SER A 332 0.87 4.22 7.58
C SER A 332 0.49 2.75 7.68
N ALA A 333 -0.34 2.27 6.74
CA ALA A 333 -0.68 0.86 6.63
C ALA A 333 0.44 0.06 5.96
N CYS A 334 0.75 -1.10 6.53
CA CYS A 334 1.78 -2.03 6.07
C CYS A 334 1.18 -3.43 5.90
N GLU A 335 0.13 -3.56 5.09
CA GLU A 335 -0.46 -4.86 4.72
C GLU A 335 -0.07 -5.31 3.30
N TRP A 336 0.96 -4.68 2.75
CA TRP A 336 1.67 -5.10 1.53
C TRP A 336 0.84 -5.13 0.24
N GLY A 337 -0.30 -4.46 0.18
CA GLY A 337 -1.17 -4.48 -1.00
C GLY A 337 -2.09 -5.70 -1.06
N LYS A 338 -2.09 -6.56 -0.03
CA LYS A 338 -2.80 -7.85 -0.04
C LYS A 338 -4.29 -7.70 -0.26
N THR A 339 -4.88 -6.71 0.41
CA THR A 339 -6.31 -6.48 0.46
C THR A 339 -6.71 -5.23 -0.33
N HIS A 340 -5.86 -4.80 -1.26
CA HIS A 340 -6.06 -3.62 -2.11
C HIS A 340 -6.28 -2.33 -1.31
N PRO A 341 -5.29 -1.93 -0.49
CA PRO A 341 -5.38 -0.78 0.41
C PRO A 341 -5.58 0.53 -0.34
N GLN A 342 -5.18 0.62 -1.60
CA GLN A 342 -5.47 1.76 -2.46
C GLN A 342 -6.97 2.07 -2.56
N ASN A 343 -7.84 1.09 -2.30
CA ASN A 343 -9.29 1.25 -2.33
C ASN A 343 -9.91 1.62 -0.98
N TRP A 344 -9.24 1.40 0.15
CA TRP A 344 -9.85 1.59 1.48
C TRP A 344 -8.96 2.32 2.49
N ALA A 345 -7.64 2.21 2.38
CA ALA A 345 -6.70 2.76 3.36
C ALA A 345 -6.77 4.28 3.40
N TYR A 346 -7.10 4.97 2.30
CA TYR A 346 -7.31 6.43 2.31
C TYR A 346 -8.34 6.89 3.35
N LYS A 347 -9.25 6.00 3.76
CA LYS A 347 -10.28 6.30 4.77
C LYS A 347 -9.69 6.56 6.14
N VAL A 348 -8.57 5.93 6.47
CA VAL A 348 -7.98 5.94 7.82
C VAL A 348 -6.48 6.21 7.85
N CYS A 349 -5.75 5.99 6.77
CA CYS A 349 -4.30 6.09 6.67
C CYS A 349 -3.85 7.22 5.74
N ASP A 350 -2.64 7.72 6.00
CA ASP A 350 -1.91 8.69 5.18
C ASP A 350 -1.07 8.03 4.08
N SER A 351 -0.71 6.76 4.26
CA SER A 351 -0.01 5.96 3.26
C SER A 351 -0.31 4.48 3.43
N TRP A 352 -0.06 3.71 2.37
CA TRP A 352 -0.22 2.26 2.38
C TRP A 352 0.84 1.56 1.52
N ARG A 353 1.47 0.54 2.10
CA ARG A 353 2.40 -0.35 1.39
C ARG A 353 1.67 -1.07 0.26
N ILE A 354 2.25 -1.07 -0.94
CA ILE A 354 1.60 -1.61 -2.16
C ILE A 354 2.07 -3.02 -2.53
N LEU A 355 3.13 -3.50 -1.88
CA LEU A 355 3.75 -4.79 -2.13
C LEU A 355 4.51 -5.27 -0.89
N ASN A 356 4.86 -6.56 -0.85
CA ASN A 356 5.82 -7.11 0.12
C ASN A 356 7.16 -6.37 0.07
N ASP A 357 7.98 -6.53 1.10
CA ASP A 357 9.17 -5.71 1.31
C ASP A 357 10.11 -5.65 0.09
N ILE A 358 10.68 -4.46 -0.13
CA ILE A 358 11.65 -4.21 -1.19
C ILE A 358 12.96 -4.99 -1.00
N THR A 359 13.22 -5.45 0.22
CA THR A 359 14.28 -6.41 0.54
C THR A 359 13.94 -7.19 1.80
N PHE A 360 14.34 -8.48 1.82
CA PHE A 360 14.32 -9.32 3.02
C PHE A 360 15.71 -9.49 3.64
N ARG A 361 16.74 -8.84 3.08
CA ARG A 361 18.13 -8.93 3.55
C ARG A 361 18.54 -7.60 4.19
N VAL A 362 17.91 -7.32 5.32
CA VAL A 362 18.19 -6.13 6.14
C VAL A 362 19.62 -6.12 6.68
N GLY A 363 20.10 -4.93 7.01
CA GLY A 363 21.42 -4.70 7.56
C GLY A 363 21.55 -4.98 9.06
N ASN A 364 22.75 -4.70 9.57
CA ASN A 364 23.11 -4.73 10.98
C ASN A 364 24.19 -3.67 11.25
N ASP A 365 24.60 -3.45 12.50
CA ASP A 365 25.73 -2.54 12.79
C ASP A 365 27.00 -3.01 12.05
N GLY A 366 27.46 -2.20 11.09
CA GLY A 366 28.59 -2.51 10.21
C GLY A 366 28.24 -3.30 8.93
N ASP A 367 27.00 -3.75 8.77
CA ASP A 367 26.51 -4.45 7.56
C ASP A 367 25.39 -3.63 6.87
N PRO A 368 25.59 -3.13 5.65
CA PRO A 368 24.58 -2.40 4.88
C PRO A 368 23.32 -3.19 4.50
N GLY A 369 23.31 -4.51 4.66
CA GLY A 369 22.31 -5.37 4.04
C GLY A 369 22.46 -5.45 2.52
N VAL A 370 21.49 -6.04 1.84
CA VAL A 370 21.54 -6.25 0.38
C VAL A 370 20.21 -5.87 -0.28
N GLY A 371 20.27 -5.00 -1.28
CA GLY A 371 19.17 -4.70 -2.19
C GLY A 371 19.34 -5.37 -3.56
N ASN A 372 18.24 -5.54 -4.29
CA ASN A 372 18.25 -6.02 -5.66
C ASN A 372 17.62 -5.00 -6.60
N TRP A 373 18.17 -4.88 -7.81
CA TRP A 373 17.53 -4.09 -8.87
C TRP A 373 16.30 -4.81 -9.42
N LYS A 374 16.44 -6.12 -9.71
CA LYS A 374 15.37 -7.02 -10.14
C LYS A 374 15.37 -8.30 -9.31
N ASP A 375 14.21 -8.93 -9.19
CA ASP A 375 14.02 -10.24 -8.55
C ASP A 375 12.81 -10.95 -9.20
N ASP A 376 12.70 -12.26 -9.03
CA ASP A 376 11.59 -13.05 -9.59
C ASP A 376 10.27 -12.80 -8.84
N TYR A 377 10.36 -12.33 -7.58
CA TYR A 377 9.21 -11.99 -6.75
C TYR A 377 9.15 -10.48 -6.45
N THR A 378 8.91 -10.11 -5.20
CA THR A 378 8.70 -8.73 -4.72
C THR A 378 9.94 -7.97 -4.24
N PRO A 379 11.07 -8.59 -3.80
CA PRO A 379 12.15 -7.86 -3.12
C PRO A 379 13.15 -7.24 -4.11
N SER A 380 12.68 -6.27 -4.90
CA SER A 380 13.54 -5.47 -5.78
C SER A 380 13.00 -4.08 -6.08
N VAL A 381 13.89 -3.15 -6.44
CA VAL A 381 13.52 -1.80 -6.87
C VAL A 381 12.52 -1.84 -8.03
N THR A 382 12.76 -2.68 -9.03
CA THR A 382 11.90 -2.75 -10.22
C THR A 382 10.54 -3.38 -9.93
N SER A 383 10.45 -4.39 -9.05
CA SER A 383 9.16 -4.97 -8.64
C SER A 383 8.24 -3.93 -8.00
N GLN A 384 8.78 -3.11 -7.09
CA GLN A 384 8.04 -2.03 -6.43
C GLN A 384 7.65 -0.93 -7.43
N TYR A 385 8.60 -0.48 -8.25
CA TYR A 385 8.37 0.53 -9.28
C TYR A 385 7.29 0.09 -10.28
N ASN A 386 7.33 -1.16 -10.77
CA ASN A 386 6.38 -1.67 -11.75
C ASN A 386 4.92 -1.61 -11.24
N LYS A 387 4.69 -1.79 -9.94
CA LYS A 387 3.34 -1.62 -9.35
C LYS A 387 3.02 -0.15 -9.13
N ALA A 388 3.89 0.59 -8.46
CA ALA A 388 3.64 1.99 -8.10
C ALA A 388 3.33 2.87 -9.31
N VAL A 389 4.05 2.67 -10.43
CA VAL A 389 4.02 3.57 -11.59
C VAL A 389 2.65 3.65 -12.29
N ILE A 390 1.78 2.66 -12.06
CA ILE A 390 0.41 2.63 -12.62
C ILE A 390 -0.68 2.98 -11.59
N MET A 391 -0.30 3.31 -10.35
CA MET A 391 -1.23 3.60 -9.24
C MET A 391 -1.48 5.10 -9.02
N ASP A 392 -1.20 5.94 -10.02
CA ASP A 392 -1.25 7.40 -9.94
C ASP A 392 -2.60 7.94 -9.42
N GLU A 393 -3.70 7.29 -9.78
CA GLU A 393 -5.06 7.73 -9.44
C GLU A 393 -5.44 7.51 -7.97
N PHE A 394 -4.70 6.68 -7.24
CA PHE A 394 -5.01 6.34 -5.85
C PHE A 394 -4.29 7.26 -4.85
N ALA A 395 -3.30 8.02 -5.28
CA ALA A 395 -2.55 8.94 -4.43
C ALA A 395 -3.01 10.40 -4.60
N GLY A 396 -2.88 11.18 -3.53
CA GLY A 396 -3.22 12.61 -3.54
C GLY A 396 -3.45 13.18 -2.15
N LEU A 397 -3.44 14.51 -2.04
CA LEU A 397 -3.60 15.24 -0.76
C LEU A 397 -4.93 14.94 -0.04
N ASP A 398 -5.97 14.62 -0.80
CA ASP A 398 -7.30 14.27 -0.31
C ASP A 398 -7.43 12.80 0.10
N LYS A 399 -6.44 11.97 -0.24
CA LYS A 399 -6.39 10.52 -0.02
C LYS A 399 -5.24 10.12 0.90
N GLY A 400 -4.02 10.13 0.39
CA GLY A 400 -2.80 9.56 0.97
C GLY A 400 -1.85 9.12 -0.13
N TRP A 401 -0.85 8.30 0.22
CA TRP A 401 0.27 7.98 -0.66
C TRP A 401 0.49 6.48 -0.83
N ASN A 402 0.68 6.05 -2.08
CA ASN A 402 1.19 4.73 -2.39
C ASN A 402 2.61 4.61 -1.84
N ASP A 403 2.87 3.56 -1.05
CA ASP A 403 4.18 3.31 -0.44
C ASP A 403 4.87 2.08 -1.09
N PRO A 404 5.78 2.29 -2.05
CA PRO A 404 6.64 1.24 -2.61
C PRO A 404 7.83 0.86 -1.71
N ASP A 405 7.72 1.14 -0.42
CA ASP A 405 8.67 0.79 0.64
C ASP A 405 9.93 1.68 0.71
N MET A 406 10.70 1.47 1.79
CA MET A 406 11.87 2.25 2.19
C MET A 406 12.97 2.31 1.12
N LEU A 407 13.75 3.39 1.13
CA LEU A 407 14.85 3.60 0.21
C LEU A 407 16.04 2.67 0.53
N MET A 408 16.51 1.91 -0.48
CA MET A 408 17.66 1.00 -0.39
C MET A 408 19.01 1.67 -0.76
N ILE A 409 19.07 3.00 -0.70
CA ILE A 409 20.27 3.78 -1.05
C ILE A 409 21.42 3.41 -0.11
N GLY A 410 22.55 2.98 -0.66
CA GLY A 410 23.73 2.58 0.12
C GLY A 410 23.73 1.13 0.64
N MET A 411 22.75 0.29 0.27
CA MET A 411 22.76 -1.16 0.54
C MET A 411 23.62 -1.90 -0.50
N ASN A 412 24.25 -3.02 -0.13
CA ASN A 412 25.03 -3.81 -1.11
C ASN A 412 24.13 -4.35 -2.24
N GLY A 413 24.71 -4.76 -3.37
CA GLY A 413 23.98 -5.33 -4.51
C GLY A 413 23.40 -4.31 -5.49
N LEU A 414 23.43 -3.03 -5.14
CA LEU A 414 23.08 -1.90 -6.01
C LEU A 414 24.28 -0.97 -6.23
N ASN A 415 24.28 -0.23 -7.33
CA ASN A 415 25.30 0.76 -7.66
C ASN A 415 24.74 2.21 -7.64
N ASP A 416 25.64 3.21 -7.79
CA ASP A 416 25.28 4.64 -7.77
C ASP A 416 24.19 5.00 -8.79
N THR A 417 24.27 4.46 -10.01
CA THR A 417 23.27 4.68 -11.05
C THR A 417 21.89 4.18 -10.62
N GLN A 418 21.83 2.97 -10.05
CA GLN A 418 20.59 2.39 -9.54
C GLN A 418 20.04 3.17 -8.34
N TYR A 419 20.89 3.64 -7.41
CA TYR A 419 20.44 4.49 -6.31
C TYR A 419 19.86 5.82 -6.79
N ARG A 420 20.49 6.46 -7.78
CA ARG A 420 19.98 7.70 -8.38
C ARG A 420 18.61 7.48 -9.02
N THR A 421 18.47 6.45 -9.84
CA THR A 421 17.18 6.14 -10.46
C THR A 421 16.12 5.77 -9.45
N HIS A 422 16.45 5.00 -8.40
CA HIS A 422 15.55 4.69 -7.30
C HIS A 422 15.07 5.95 -6.57
N MET A 423 15.97 6.87 -6.22
CA MET A 423 15.61 8.14 -5.59
C MET A 423 14.71 9.00 -6.51
N ALA A 424 15.07 9.11 -7.78
CA ALA A 424 14.33 9.91 -8.75
C ALA A 424 12.91 9.38 -8.96
N THR A 425 12.74 8.06 -9.12
CA THR A 425 11.42 7.48 -9.35
C THR A 425 10.53 7.54 -8.11
N TRP A 426 11.06 7.34 -6.90
CA TRP A 426 10.29 7.53 -5.65
C TRP A 426 9.85 8.99 -5.50
N CYS A 427 10.70 9.95 -5.87
CA CYS A 427 10.33 11.35 -5.85
C CYS A 427 9.23 11.67 -6.86
N MET A 428 9.35 11.16 -8.10
CA MET A 428 8.33 11.32 -9.15
C MET A 428 7.00 10.69 -8.74
N MET A 429 7.02 9.57 -8.03
CA MET A 429 5.81 8.83 -7.67
C MET A 429 5.12 9.33 -6.39
N ASN A 430 5.63 10.39 -5.75
CA ASN A 430 5.13 10.85 -4.44
C ASN A 430 5.18 9.77 -3.34
N SER A 431 6.14 8.85 -3.44
CA SER A 431 6.36 7.85 -2.40
C SER A 431 6.77 8.52 -1.08
N PRO A 432 6.42 7.96 0.08
CA PRO A 432 7.13 8.22 1.33
C PRO A 432 8.65 8.06 1.13
N LEU A 433 9.45 8.98 1.68
CA LEU A 433 10.92 8.96 1.56
C LEU A 433 11.55 8.60 2.89
N PHE A 434 11.51 7.31 3.23
CA PHE A 434 12.20 6.77 4.40
C PHE A 434 13.57 6.22 4.03
N LEU A 435 14.62 6.85 4.56
CA LEU A 435 15.99 6.38 4.45
C LEU A 435 16.16 5.08 5.26
N GLY A 436 16.64 4.03 4.59
CA GLY A 436 16.86 2.71 5.18
C GLY A 436 18.33 2.36 5.45
N LEU A 437 19.23 3.34 5.52
CA LEU A 437 20.67 3.15 5.65
C LEU A 437 21.24 3.64 6.99
N ASP A 438 22.36 3.08 7.41
CA ASP A 438 23.16 3.61 8.50
C ASP A 438 23.89 4.90 8.08
N LEU A 439 23.38 6.04 8.56
CA LEU A 439 23.88 7.38 8.22
C LEU A 439 25.29 7.68 8.76
N ARG A 440 25.85 6.87 9.67
CA ARG A 440 27.25 7.02 10.10
C ARG A 440 28.24 6.80 8.94
N ARG A 441 27.79 6.10 7.90
CA ARG A 441 28.55 5.83 6.67
C ARG A 441 28.52 6.99 5.68
N VAL A 442 27.67 7.98 5.90
CA VAL A 442 27.49 9.13 5.00
C VAL A 442 28.29 10.33 5.52
N LYS A 443 29.04 10.95 4.62
CA LYS A 443 29.73 12.22 4.85
C LYS A 443 29.10 13.29 3.96
N LYS A 444 28.88 14.47 4.52
CA LYS A 444 28.34 15.60 3.77
C LYS A 444 29.17 15.85 2.51
N GLY A 445 28.50 15.82 1.36
CA GLY A 445 29.11 16.02 0.04
C GLY A 445 29.57 14.75 -0.68
N ASP A 446 29.59 13.58 -0.03
CA ASP A 446 29.92 12.30 -0.70
C ASP A 446 28.81 11.81 -1.64
N ALA A 447 29.06 10.72 -2.38
CA ALA A 447 28.13 10.22 -3.39
C ALA A 447 26.74 9.89 -2.81
N LEU A 448 26.66 9.21 -1.66
CA LEU A 448 25.38 8.88 -1.04
C LEU A 448 24.65 10.13 -0.56
N TYR A 449 25.38 11.07 0.04
CA TYR A 449 24.83 12.37 0.43
C TYR A 449 24.24 13.11 -0.78
N GLN A 450 24.94 13.18 -1.91
CA GLN A 450 24.44 13.88 -3.10
C GLN A 450 23.12 13.30 -3.63
N ILE A 451 22.83 12.02 -3.36
CA ILE A 451 21.57 11.37 -3.72
C ILE A 451 20.48 11.75 -2.70
N ILE A 452 20.70 11.45 -1.42
CA ILE A 452 19.68 11.65 -0.37
C ILE A 452 19.45 13.13 -0.04
N ALA A 453 20.37 14.01 -0.40
CA ALA A 453 20.27 15.45 -0.18
C ALA A 453 19.93 16.24 -1.46
N ASN A 454 19.53 15.57 -2.55
CA ASN A 454 19.19 16.25 -3.79
C ASN A 454 17.86 17.02 -3.67
N LYS A 455 17.96 18.29 -3.25
CA LYS A 455 16.81 19.17 -3.05
C LYS A 455 15.89 19.28 -4.26
N ASP A 456 16.43 19.31 -5.48
CA ASP A 456 15.61 19.46 -6.69
C ASP A 456 14.67 18.26 -6.91
N LEU A 457 15.11 17.04 -6.56
CA LEU A 457 14.26 15.85 -6.62
C LEU A 457 13.26 15.81 -5.48
N ILE A 458 13.70 16.15 -4.26
CA ILE A 458 12.84 16.23 -3.08
C ILE A 458 11.71 17.25 -3.31
N ASP A 459 12.00 18.38 -3.96
CA ASP A 459 10.99 19.38 -4.30
C ASP A 459 9.94 18.87 -5.29
N LEU A 460 10.26 17.85 -6.12
CA LEU A 460 9.23 17.17 -6.91
C LEU A 460 8.31 16.35 -6.00
N ASN A 461 8.88 15.54 -5.11
CA ASN A 461 8.12 14.72 -4.17
C ASN A 461 7.22 15.56 -3.26
N GLN A 462 7.73 16.70 -2.80
CA GLN A 462 7.08 17.62 -1.87
C GLN A 462 6.32 18.76 -2.58
N ASP A 463 6.08 18.65 -3.90
CA ASP A 463 5.33 19.66 -4.63
C ASP A 463 3.88 19.76 -4.12
N ALA A 464 3.43 21.00 -3.91
CA ALA A 464 2.14 21.29 -3.28
C ALA A 464 0.92 20.90 -4.13
N LEU A 465 1.09 20.56 -5.42
CA LEU A 465 0.00 20.00 -6.22
C LEU A 465 -0.35 18.57 -5.76
N GLY A 466 0.61 17.84 -5.18
CA GLY A 466 0.38 16.52 -4.60
C GLY A 466 -0.03 15.45 -5.61
N VAL A 467 0.37 15.60 -6.88
CA VAL A 467 0.02 14.66 -7.96
C VAL A 467 1.18 13.72 -8.26
N GLN A 468 0.98 12.43 -8.04
CA GLN A 468 1.91 11.38 -8.47
C GLN A 468 2.14 11.43 -9.99
N ALA A 469 3.38 11.21 -10.44
CA ALA A 469 3.71 11.14 -11.87
C ALA A 469 2.94 10.02 -12.59
N LYS A 470 2.57 10.24 -13.84
CA LYS A 470 2.05 9.18 -14.73
C LYS A 470 3.14 8.69 -15.66
N ARG A 471 3.16 7.39 -15.96
CA ARG A 471 3.93 6.85 -17.08
C ARG A 471 3.23 7.20 -18.39
N VAL A 472 3.79 8.16 -19.13
CA VAL A 472 3.24 8.67 -20.39
C VAL A 472 3.78 7.93 -21.61
N PHE A 473 4.86 7.17 -21.44
CA PHE A 473 5.44 6.33 -22.47
C PHE A 473 6.08 5.12 -21.81
N SER A 474 6.00 3.97 -22.49
CA SER A 474 6.85 2.82 -22.25
C SER A 474 7.19 2.18 -23.58
N SER A 475 8.44 1.76 -23.77
CA SER A 475 8.85 1.07 -24.99
C SER A 475 8.24 -0.33 -25.15
N LEU A 476 7.54 -0.83 -24.13
CA LEU A 476 6.83 -2.12 -24.16
C LEU A 476 5.31 -1.99 -23.96
N ALA A 477 4.78 -0.79 -23.66
CA ALA A 477 3.33 -0.61 -23.55
C ALA A 477 2.70 -0.50 -24.95
N VAL A 478 1.46 -0.98 -25.08
CA VAL A 478 0.77 -1.03 -26.38
C VAL A 478 -0.22 0.12 -26.55
N GLU A 479 -1.06 0.40 -25.55
CA GLU A 479 -2.15 1.38 -25.65
C GLU A 479 -2.19 2.35 -24.47
N ARG A 480 -2.09 1.83 -23.23
CA ARG A 480 -2.27 2.59 -21.99
C ARG A 480 -1.04 2.46 -21.12
N PRO A 481 0.04 3.21 -21.41
CA PRO A 481 1.26 3.15 -20.61
C PRO A 481 1.00 3.48 -19.14
N ASP A 482 -0.01 4.27 -18.80
CA ASP A 482 -0.37 4.59 -17.43
C ASP A 482 -1.09 3.45 -16.67
N LYS A 483 -1.57 2.41 -17.36
CA LYS A 483 -2.38 1.33 -16.77
C LYS A 483 -1.86 -0.08 -17.02
N GLU A 484 -1.02 -0.29 -18.04
CA GLU A 484 -0.47 -1.60 -18.34
C GLU A 484 0.55 -2.05 -17.28
N TYR A 485 0.29 -3.16 -16.59
CA TYR A 485 1.25 -3.71 -15.65
C TYR A 485 2.36 -4.47 -16.39
N ILE A 486 3.59 -3.94 -16.38
CA ILE A 486 4.72 -4.48 -17.14
C ILE A 486 5.81 -4.94 -16.18
N ARG A 487 6.02 -6.26 -16.09
CA ARG A 487 7.11 -6.86 -15.31
C ARG A 487 8.45 -6.84 -16.04
N ASP A 488 8.42 -6.99 -17.37
CA ASP A 488 9.64 -7.03 -18.18
C ASP A 488 10.42 -5.73 -18.03
N ILE A 489 11.62 -5.83 -17.47
CA ILE A 489 12.49 -4.69 -17.20
C ILE A 489 13.20 -4.19 -18.45
N ASN A 490 13.14 -4.91 -19.58
CA ASN A 490 13.87 -4.57 -20.81
C ASN A 490 13.25 -3.39 -21.59
N ARG A 491 12.94 -2.31 -20.89
CA ARG A 491 12.19 -1.17 -21.39
C ARG A 491 12.72 0.17 -20.94
N VAL A 492 12.31 1.20 -21.67
CA VAL A 492 12.42 2.60 -21.26
C VAL A 492 11.02 3.12 -20.95
N ASP A 493 10.86 3.74 -19.80
CA ASP A 493 9.67 4.45 -19.39
C ASP A 493 9.93 5.96 -19.40
N ILE A 494 8.92 6.77 -19.72
CA ILE A 494 8.94 8.22 -19.48
C ILE A 494 7.81 8.56 -18.52
N LEU A 495 8.18 9.15 -17.39
CA LEU A 495 7.23 9.66 -16.40
C LEU A 495 7.04 11.15 -16.59
N CYS A 496 5.81 11.62 -16.46
CA CYS A 496 5.48 13.04 -16.45
C CYS A 496 4.74 13.41 -15.17
N LYS A 497 5.17 14.49 -14.52
CA LYS A 497 4.60 15.00 -13.28
C LYS A 497 4.27 16.48 -13.43
N PRO A 498 2.99 16.88 -13.46
CA PRO A 498 2.64 18.29 -13.33
C PRO A 498 3.03 18.79 -11.94
N LEU A 499 3.48 20.04 -11.86
CA LEU A 499 3.89 20.70 -10.62
C LEU A 499 3.04 21.93 -10.35
N SER A 500 3.02 22.36 -9.10
CA SER A 500 2.46 23.63 -8.70
C SER A 500 3.14 24.79 -9.46
N GLY A 501 2.37 25.79 -9.86
CA GLY A 501 2.87 26.95 -10.62
C GLY A 501 2.98 26.76 -12.14
N GLY A 502 2.64 25.58 -12.67
CA GLY A 502 2.58 25.32 -14.13
C GLY A 502 3.85 24.71 -14.73
N ASP A 503 4.88 24.50 -13.93
CA ASP A 503 6.01 23.65 -14.30
C ASP A 503 5.58 22.19 -14.42
N PHE A 504 6.41 21.38 -15.07
CA PHE A 504 6.27 19.93 -15.03
C PHE A 504 7.64 19.25 -15.02
N ALA A 505 7.72 18.04 -14.48
CA ALA A 505 8.92 17.23 -14.53
C ALA A 505 8.77 16.07 -15.51
N LEU A 506 9.88 15.70 -16.14
CA LEU A 506 10.02 14.52 -16.98
C LEU A 506 11.13 13.63 -16.42
N CYS A 507 10.86 12.33 -16.31
CA CYS A 507 11.87 11.35 -15.91
C CYS A 507 11.94 10.24 -16.96
N PHE A 508 13.03 10.19 -17.73
CA PHE A 508 13.33 9.12 -18.66
C PHE A 508 14.06 8.04 -17.88
N VAL A 509 13.52 6.82 -17.84
CA VAL A 509 14.00 5.73 -16.99
C VAL A 509 14.34 4.53 -17.86
N ASN A 510 15.61 4.12 -17.88
CA ASN A 510 15.98 2.81 -18.38
C ASN A 510 15.84 1.81 -17.25
N VAL A 511 14.82 0.97 -17.30
CA VAL A 511 14.55 -0.05 -16.28
C VAL A 511 15.48 -1.25 -16.44
N SER A 512 16.09 -1.40 -17.63
CA SER A 512 16.89 -2.58 -17.97
C SER A 512 18.31 -2.51 -17.41
N GLU A 513 18.97 -3.66 -17.33
CA GLU A 513 20.39 -3.79 -16.96
C GLU A 513 21.33 -3.66 -18.17
N GLU A 514 20.80 -3.23 -19.32
CA GLU A 514 21.55 -3.00 -20.55
C GLU A 514 21.42 -1.55 -21.01
N ASP A 515 22.39 -1.04 -21.74
CA ASP A 515 22.30 0.29 -22.34
C ASP A 515 21.18 0.32 -23.39
N LYS A 516 20.35 1.35 -23.36
CA LYS A 516 19.28 1.58 -24.34
C LYS A 516 19.67 2.75 -25.24
N LYS A 517 19.91 2.44 -26.50
CA LYS A 517 20.20 3.41 -27.58
C LYS A 517 18.96 3.61 -28.43
N GLY A 518 18.65 4.85 -28.75
CA GLY A 518 17.46 5.22 -29.52
C GLY A 518 16.91 6.56 -29.06
N GLU A 519 16.05 7.18 -29.87
CA GLU A 519 15.42 8.44 -29.50
C GLU A 519 14.15 8.16 -28.68
N PHE A 520 14.21 8.43 -27.38
CA PHE A 520 13.06 8.40 -26.48
C PHE A 520 12.58 9.84 -26.31
N SER A 521 11.35 10.11 -26.71
CA SER A 521 10.86 11.49 -26.79
C SER A 521 9.41 11.66 -26.40
N VAL A 522 9.08 12.85 -25.89
CA VAL A 522 7.72 13.25 -25.54
C VAL A 522 7.44 14.68 -26.03
N ASP A 523 6.25 14.89 -26.57
CA ASP A 523 5.77 16.19 -27.07
C ASP A 523 4.78 16.80 -26.05
N VAL A 524 4.98 18.07 -25.69
CA VAL A 524 4.08 18.82 -24.81
C VAL A 524 2.64 18.85 -25.33
N LYS A 525 2.43 18.82 -26.65
CA LYS A 525 1.09 18.73 -27.24
C LYS A 525 0.38 17.45 -26.83
N GLU A 526 1.08 16.32 -26.79
CA GLU A 526 0.51 15.06 -26.32
C GLU A 526 0.31 15.07 -24.80
N LEU A 527 1.26 15.63 -24.05
CA LEU A 527 1.11 15.80 -22.59
C LEU A 527 -0.10 16.66 -22.23
N SER A 528 -0.39 17.71 -22.99
CA SER A 528 -1.53 18.60 -22.74
C SER A 528 -2.90 17.92 -22.90
N LYS A 529 -2.95 16.78 -23.60
CA LYS A 529 -4.16 15.94 -23.71
C LYS A 529 -4.34 15.05 -22.47
N ILE A 530 -3.25 14.72 -21.79
CA ILE A 530 -3.23 13.87 -20.59
C ILE A 530 -3.41 14.71 -19.33
N PHE A 531 -2.78 15.89 -19.29
CA PHE A 531 -2.73 16.76 -18.12
C PHE A 531 -3.33 18.13 -18.42
N ALA A 532 -4.46 18.45 -17.77
CA ALA A 532 -5.08 19.76 -17.88
C ALA A 532 -4.17 20.92 -17.42
N GLY A 533 -3.19 20.64 -16.54
CA GLY A 533 -2.23 21.62 -16.01
C GLY A 533 -1.05 21.92 -16.93
N ILE A 534 -0.79 21.12 -17.96
CA ILE A 534 0.35 21.29 -18.86
C ILE A 534 -0.13 21.93 -20.16
N LYS A 535 0.46 23.08 -20.52
CA LYS A 535 0.10 23.84 -21.73
C LYS A 535 1.33 24.09 -22.59
N SER A 536 1.12 24.19 -23.90
CA SER A 536 2.17 24.60 -24.82
C SER A 536 2.60 26.05 -24.59
N ALA A 537 3.90 26.31 -24.69
CA ALA A 537 4.54 27.62 -24.62
C ALA A 537 5.52 27.82 -25.79
N GLY A 538 6.00 29.05 -25.96
CA GLY A 538 6.91 29.42 -27.06
C GLY A 538 8.32 28.85 -26.89
N SER A 539 8.79 28.78 -25.65
CA SER A 539 9.98 28.02 -25.28
C SER A 539 9.86 27.45 -23.86
N TYR A 540 10.81 26.61 -23.49
CA TYR A 540 10.86 25.95 -22.19
C TYR A 540 12.29 26.00 -21.68
N GLU A 541 12.45 26.45 -20.44
CA GLU A 541 13.71 26.26 -19.70
C GLU A 541 13.72 24.83 -19.16
N VAL A 542 14.83 24.13 -19.39
CA VAL A 542 15.01 22.72 -19.06
C VAL A 542 16.18 22.60 -18.09
N LYS A 543 15.89 22.24 -16.85
CA LYS A 543 16.90 21.99 -15.83
C LYS A 543 17.07 20.48 -15.60
N ASP A 544 18.28 19.96 -15.79
CA ASP A 544 18.63 18.60 -15.35
C ASP A 544 18.83 18.58 -13.83
N LEU A 545 18.10 17.69 -13.16
CA LEU A 545 18.04 17.67 -11.69
C LEU A 545 19.22 16.93 -11.05
N TRP A 546 20.07 16.29 -11.83
CA TRP A 546 21.33 15.68 -11.38
C TRP A 546 22.53 16.58 -11.69
N THR A 547 22.69 16.99 -12.95
CA THR A 547 23.84 17.80 -13.39
C THR A 547 23.70 19.28 -13.06
N LYS A 548 22.46 19.72 -12.80
CA LYS A 548 22.07 21.13 -12.59
C LYS A 548 22.22 22.01 -13.83
N GLU A 549 22.52 21.42 -14.98
CA GLU A 549 22.58 22.12 -16.27
C GLU A 549 21.21 22.68 -16.62
N VAL A 550 21.20 23.92 -17.14
CA VAL A 550 20.00 24.60 -17.62
C VAL A 550 20.16 24.90 -19.10
N THR A 551 19.20 24.46 -19.89
CA THR A 551 19.15 24.67 -21.35
C THR A 551 17.79 25.24 -21.75
N GLU A 552 17.67 25.66 -23.01
CA GLU A 552 16.41 26.11 -23.59
C GLU A 552 15.95 25.15 -24.69
N ASN A 553 14.66 24.81 -24.69
CA ASN A 553 14.01 24.05 -25.74
C ASN A 553 12.90 24.90 -26.36
N THR A 554 12.94 25.11 -27.68
CA THR A 554 11.94 25.90 -28.43
C THR A 554 10.98 25.02 -29.23
N THR A 555 11.14 23.70 -29.19
CA THR A 555 10.36 22.76 -30.01
C THR A 555 9.13 22.24 -29.26
N GLY A 556 9.18 22.20 -27.92
CA GLY A 556 8.21 21.48 -27.10
C GLY A 556 8.35 19.95 -27.17
N VAL A 557 9.43 19.45 -27.75
CA VAL A 557 9.76 18.02 -27.82
C VAL A 557 11.04 17.77 -27.04
N PHE A 558 10.96 16.90 -26.03
CA PHE A 558 12.09 16.53 -25.18
C PHE A 558 12.57 15.14 -25.55
N THR A 559 13.85 14.99 -25.86
CA THR A 559 14.43 13.75 -26.38
C THR A 559 15.70 13.35 -25.62
N VAL A 560 15.80 12.08 -25.25
CA VAL A 560 17.04 11.44 -24.77
C VAL A 560 17.43 10.35 -25.77
N LYS A 561 18.70 10.36 -26.21
CA LYS A 561 19.19 9.46 -27.30
C LYS A 561 19.85 8.17 -26.80
N GLU A 562 20.27 8.18 -25.55
CA GLU A 562 20.94 7.06 -24.92
C GLU A 562 20.68 7.13 -23.43
N LEU A 563 20.33 5.97 -22.85
CA LEU A 563 20.22 5.79 -21.42
C LEU A 563 21.08 4.58 -21.05
N PRO A 564 22.17 4.78 -20.28
CA PRO A 564 22.94 3.66 -19.75
C PRO A 564 22.08 2.70 -18.93
N ALA A 565 22.56 1.48 -18.73
CA ALA A 565 21.92 0.48 -17.88
C ALA A 565 21.46 1.08 -16.55
N CYS A 566 20.18 0.84 -16.20
CA CYS A 566 19.52 1.30 -14.97
C CYS A 566 19.47 2.82 -14.75
N ALA A 567 19.92 3.63 -15.71
CA ALA A 567 20.04 5.07 -15.55
C ALA A 567 18.71 5.79 -15.75
N SER A 568 18.64 7.01 -15.21
CA SER A 568 17.55 7.94 -15.46
C SER A 568 18.07 9.35 -15.75
N VAL A 569 17.30 10.08 -16.56
CA VAL A 569 17.46 11.52 -16.79
C VAL A 569 16.20 12.19 -16.27
N THR A 570 16.35 13.06 -15.27
CA THR A 570 15.21 13.74 -14.64
C THR A 570 15.34 15.24 -14.85
N LEU A 571 14.31 15.82 -15.47
CA LEU A 571 14.29 17.20 -15.92
C LEU A 571 13.13 17.94 -15.25
N ARG A 572 13.36 19.18 -14.83
CA ARG A 572 12.28 20.15 -14.56
C ARG A 572 12.14 21.07 -15.75
N ILE A 573 10.91 21.23 -16.21
CA ILE A 573 10.55 22.03 -17.38
C ILE A 573 9.73 23.23 -16.91
N THR A 574 10.23 24.43 -17.20
CA THR A 574 9.55 25.70 -16.89
C THR A 574 9.11 26.35 -18.19
N PRO A 575 7.79 26.38 -18.51
CA PRO A 575 7.27 27.06 -19.69
C PRO A 575 7.61 28.56 -19.67
N LYS A 576 8.07 29.09 -20.82
CA LYS A 576 8.34 30.53 -21.02
C LYS A 576 7.42 31.07 -22.11
N ASN A 577 6.72 32.16 -21.79
CA ASN A 577 5.84 32.87 -22.72
C ASN A 577 6.56 34.03 -23.38
#